data_AF-A0A2P5CA21-F1
#
_entry.id   AF-A0A2P5CA21-F1
#
_cell.length_a   1.000
_cell.length_b   1.000
_cell.length_c   1.000
_cell.angle_alpha   90.00
_cell.angle_beta   90.00
_cell.angle_gamma   90.00
#
_symmetry.space_group_name_H-M   'P 1'
#
loop_
_entity.id
_entity.type
_entity.pdbx_description
1 polymer ?
#
loop_
_entity_poly.entity_id
_entity_poly.type
_entity_poly.pdbx_seq_one_letter_code
_entity_poly.pdbx_strand_id
1 'polypeptide(L)'
;MQLSNRWIQSIKEKLESPEVKDIREIKAFMLINDQVYKRFSDEILAKCIDEEFGRKVLDEVHSKICGLDGPTLARRIQRLGYFWPELRKQANELQRNCKQCQLVIDPKESFFVEEEDWRRVYIDYIIHDQLPDDTSSAILIK
;
A
#
# COMPACT_ATOMS: atom_id res chain seq x y z
N MET A 1 10.58 29.70 -4.30
CA MET A 1 9.59 28.74 -4.86
C MET A 1 10.09 27.99 -6.11
N GLN A 2 11.39 27.68 -6.25
CA GLN A 2 11.96 27.17 -7.52
C GLN A 2 12.74 25.84 -7.45
N LEU A 3 12.78 25.18 -6.28
CA LEU A 3 13.59 23.96 -6.11
C LEU A 3 12.83 22.65 -6.35
N SER A 4 11.49 22.64 -6.20
CA SER A 4 10.71 21.40 -6.11
C SER A 4 10.59 20.63 -7.44
N ASN A 5 10.80 21.30 -8.57
CA ASN A 5 10.78 20.71 -9.92
C ASN A 5 12.16 20.38 -10.48
N ARG A 6 13.26 20.69 -9.77
CA ARG A 6 14.62 20.56 -10.32
C ARG A 6 14.96 19.11 -10.71
N TRP A 7 14.49 18.13 -9.93
CA TRP A 7 14.73 16.73 -10.23
C TRP A 7 13.88 16.22 -11.41
N ILE A 8 12.63 16.68 -11.53
CA ILE A 8 11.76 16.32 -12.66
C ILE A 8 12.35 16.85 -13.95
N GLN A 9 12.81 18.11 -13.95
CA GLN A 9 13.49 18.70 -15.10
C GLN A 9 14.78 17.96 -15.45
N SER A 10 15.59 17.58 -14.46
CA SER A 10 16.78 16.77 -14.71
C SER A 10 16.45 15.42 -15.38
N ILE A 11 15.39 14.74 -14.95
CA ILE A 11 14.95 13.50 -15.62
C ILE A 11 14.43 13.80 -17.03
N LYS A 12 13.67 14.88 -17.21
CA LYS A 12 13.15 15.30 -18.52
C LYS A 12 14.28 15.58 -19.52
N GLU A 13 15.27 16.39 -19.13
CA GLU A 13 16.45 16.69 -19.93
C GLU A 13 17.22 15.41 -20.32
N LYS A 14 17.37 14.46 -19.39
CA LYS A 14 18.00 13.16 -19.68
C LYS A 14 17.20 12.31 -20.66
N LEU A 15 15.87 12.35 -20.60
CA LEU A 15 14.98 11.62 -21.52
C LEU A 15 14.97 12.22 -22.92
N GLU A 16 15.14 13.54 -23.04
CA GLU A 16 15.17 14.26 -24.32
C GLU A 16 16.58 14.31 -24.95
N SER A 17 17.62 14.03 -24.17
CA SER A 17 19.00 14.01 -24.64
C SER A 17 19.24 12.92 -25.71
N PRO A 18 19.80 13.27 -26.89
CA PRO A 18 20.18 12.29 -27.90
C PRO A 18 21.37 11.41 -27.44
N GLU A 19 22.17 11.90 -26.49
CA GLU A 19 23.18 11.10 -25.81
C GLU A 19 22.57 10.43 -24.59
N VAL A 20 22.31 9.12 -24.66
CA VAL A 20 21.73 8.36 -23.54
C VAL A 20 22.82 8.00 -22.53
N LYS A 21 23.15 8.95 -21.65
CA LYS A 21 23.92 8.70 -20.44
C LYS A 21 22.96 8.25 -19.32
N ASP A 22 23.41 7.37 -18.43
CA ASP A 22 22.62 6.91 -17.27
C ASP A 22 21.32 6.13 -17.60
N ILE A 23 21.31 5.30 -18.65
CA ILE A 23 20.19 4.39 -19.01
C ILE A 23 19.62 3.68 -17.78
N ARG A 24 20.49 3.22 -16.85
CA ARG A 24 20.08 2.52 -15.64
C ARG A 24 19.19 3.36 -14.72
N GLU A 25 19.41 4.67 -14.66
CA GLU A 25 18.64 5.62 -13.86
C GLU A 25 17.30 5.93 -14.53
N ILE A 26 17.32 6.21 -15.84
CA ILE A 26 16.15 6.70 -16.57
C ILE A 26 15.27 5.60 -17.17
N LYS A 27 15.71 4.33 -17.21
CA LYS A 27 14.94 3.20 -17.80
C LYS A 27 13.52 3.03 -17.25
N ALA A 28 13.31 3.47 -16.02
CA ALA A 28 12.02 3.37 -15.34
C ALA A 28 11.15 4.62 -15.56
N PHE A 29 11.60 5.60 -16.34
CA PHE A 29 10.90 6.85 -16.58
C PHE A 29 10.55 7.00 -18.06
N MET A 30 9.49 7.74 -18.33
CA MET A 30 9.03 8.05 -19.68
C MET A 30 8.36 9.43 -19.73
N LEU A 31 8.40 10.05 -20.90
CA LEU A 31 7.76 11.34 -21.17
C LEU A 31 6.42 11.10 -21.88
N ILE A 32 5.32 11.61 -21.31
CA ILE A 32 3.97 11.56 -21.89
C ILE A 32 3.37 12.95 -21.80
N ASN A 33 3.00 13.55 -22.93
CA ASN A 33 2.43 14.90 -22.99
C ASN A 33 3.26 15.93 -22.20
N ASP A 34 4.58 15.93 -22.42
CA ASP A 34 5.54 16.82 -21.77
C ASP A 34 5.69 16.63 -20.24
N GLN A 35 5.13 15.54 -19.69
CA GLN A 35 5.18 15.20 -18.28
C GLN A 35 5.95 13.92 -18.04
N VAL A 36 6.75 13.88 -16.98
CA VAL A 36 7.55 12.71 -16.62
C VAL A 36 6.70 11.74 -15.81
N TYR A 37 6.73 10.47 -16.19
CA TYR A 37 6.10 9.37 -15.47
C TYR A 37 7.16 8.34 -15.07
N LYS A 38 6.93 7.66 -13.95
CA LYS A 38 7.71 6.50 -13.52
C LYS A 38 6.89 5.23 -13.68
N ARG A 39 7.45 4.24 -14.37
CA ARG A 39 6.94 2.87 -14.48
C ARG A 39 7.51 2.01 -13.35
N PHE A 40 6.63 1.36 -12.62
CA PHE A 40 6.98 0.35 -11.62
C PHE A 40 6.90 -1.06 -12.22
N SER A 41 7.49 -2.05 -11.55
CA SER A 41 7.58 -3.45 -12.03
C SER A 41 6.22 -4.18 -12.09
N ASP A 42 5.20 -3.59 -11.51
CA ASP A 42 3.83 -4.10 -11.36
C ASP A 42 2.84 -3.35 -12.25
N GLU A 43 3.36 -2.80 -13.37
CA GLU A 43 2.59 -2.10 -14.39
C GLU A 43 1.93 -0.81 -13.91
N ILE A 44 2.26 -0.33 -12.69
CA ILE A 44 1.82 0.98 -12.24
C ILE A 44 2.63 2.05 -12.95
N LEU A 45 1.91 3.02 -13.51
CA LEU A 45 2.46 4.23 -14.09
C LEU A 45 2.05 5.42 -13.23
N ALA A 46 3.04 6.14 -12.69
CA ALA A 46 2.80 7.25 -11.79
C ALA A 46 3.44 8.54 -12.31
N LYS A 47 2.67 9.62 -12.34
CA LYS A 47 3.14 10.96 -12.68
C LYS A 47 4.14 11.42 -11.63
N CYS A 48 5.29 11.89 -12.09
CA CYS A 48 6.26 12.57 -11.26
C CYS A 48 5.69 13.94 -10.87
N ILE A 49 5.58 14.18 -9.57
CA ILE A 49 5.07 15.43 -9.01
C ILE A 49 6.11 16.03 -8.06
N ASP A 50 5.98 17.32 -7.80
CA ASP A 50 6.86 17.99 -6.86
C ASP A 50 6.64 17.49 -5.42
N GLU A 51 7.68 17.55 -4.60
CA GLU A 51 7.63 17.02 -3.23
C GLU A 51 6.61 17.78 -2.35
N GLU A 52 6.44 19.09 -2.57
CA GLU A 52 5.51 19.90 -1.77
C GLU A 52 4.06 19.48 -2.03
N PHE A 53 3.67 19.34 -3.30
CA PHE A 53 2.38 18.79 -3.69
C PHE A 53 2.26 17.33 -3.25
N GLY A 54 3.32 16.53 -3.39
CA GLY A 54 3.37 15.15 -2.93
C GLY A 54 3.04 14.99 -1.45
N ARG A 55 3.61 15.85 -0.58
CA ARG A 55 3.29 15.86 0.85
C ARG A 55 1.82 16.18 1.12
N LYS A 56 1.23 17.14 0.41
CA LYS A 56 -0.22 17.46 0.53
C LYS A 56 -1.08 16.25 0.17
N VAL A 57 -0.77 15.59 -0.95
CA VAL A 57 -1.46 14.35 -1.37
C VAL A 57 -1.28 13.24 -0.34
N LEU A 58 -0.07 13.10 0.22
CA LEU A 58 0.24 12.10 1.24
C LEU A 58 -0.62 12.27 2.50
N ASP A 59 -0.69 13.49 3.02
CA ASP A 59 -1.47 13.83 4.22
C ASP A 59 -2.97 13.66 3.99
N GLU A 60 -3.48 14.12 2.84
CA GLU A 60 -4.88 13.96 2.48
C GLU A 60 -5.28 12.48 2.40
N VAL A 61 -4.51 11.68 1.67
CA VAL A 61 -4.79 10.25 1.54
C VAL A 61 -4.71 9.57 2.90
N HIS A 62 -3.65 9.83 3.67
CA HIS A 62 -3.50 9.27 5.01
C HIS A 62 -4.70 9.58 5.90
N SER A 63 -5.18 10.84 5.93
CA SER A 63 -6.34 11.22 6.76
C SER A 63 -7.61 10.43 6.43
N LYS A 64 -7.81 10.05 5.17
CA LYS A 64 -8.99 9.31 4.70
C LYS A 64 -8.94 7.81 4.99
N ILE A 65 -7.74 7.24 5.13
CA ILE A 65 -7.54 5.79 5.20
C ILE A 65 -6.79 5.34 6.46
N CYS A 66 -6.51 6.26 7.37
CA CYS A 66 -5.71 5.99 8.56
C CYS A 66 -6.29 4.81 9.35
N GLY A 67 -5.43 3.86 9.72
CA GLY A 67 -5.85 2.65 10.44
C GLY A 67 -6.58 1.59 9.62
N LEU A 68 -6.79 1.80 8.31
CA LEU A 68 -7.34 0.76 7.44
C LEU A 68 -6.24 -0.21 7.00
N ASP A 69 -6.55 -1.50 7.11
CA ASP A 69 -5.69 -2.57 6.61
C ASP A 69 -5.48 -2.49 5.09
N GLY A 70 -4.38 -3.10 4.64
CA GLY A 70 -4.06 -3.27 3.22
C GLY A 70 -2.69 -2.72 2.84
N PRO A 71 -2.49 -2.29 1.58
CA PRO A 71 -1.19 -1.84 1.10
C PRO A 71 -0.65 -0.63 1.87
N THR A 72 0.68 -0.49 1.90
CA THR A 72 1.35 0.66 2.51
C THR A 72 0.88 1.98 1.91
N LEU A 73 0.97 3.08 2.66
CA LEU A 73 0.54 4.39 2.17
C LEU A 73 1.27 4.78 0.90
N ALA A 74 2.59 4.56 0.83
CA ALA A 74 3.38 4.79 -0.38
C ALA A 74 2.84 4.02 -1.59
N ARG A 75 2.42 2.76 -1.37
CA ARG A 75 1.86 1.92 -2.41
C ARG A 75 0.51 2.44 -2.90
N ARG A 76 -0.31 2.97 -2.00
CA ARG A 76 -1.60 3.58 -2.36
C ARG A 76 -1.40 4.85 -3.19
N ILE A 77 -0.44 5.70 -2.83
CA ILE A 77 -0.09 6.89 -3.63
C ILE A 77 0.39 6.51 -5.03
N GLN A 78 1.24 5.48 -5.15
CA GLN A 78 1.65 4.96 -6.47
C GLN A 78 0.45 4.49 -7.30
N ARG A 79 -0.49 3.77 -6.69
CA ARG A 79 -1.72 3.30 -7.35
C ARG A 79 -2.67 4.42 -7.73
N LEU A 80 -2.63 5.56 -7.03
CA LEU A 80 -3.31 6.79 -7.43
C LEU A 80 -2.61 7.53 -8.58
N GLY A 81 -1.46 7.03 -9.04
CA GLY A 81 -0.74 7.58 -10.16
C GLY A 81 0.21 8.72 -9.80
N TYR A 82 0.70 8.79 -8.55
CA TYR A 82 1.65 9.82 -8.12
C TYR A 82 2.98 9.26 -7.60
N PHE A 83 4.06 9.98 -7.88
CA PHE A 83 5.41 9.64 -7.43
C PHE A 83 6.30 10.87 -7.22
N TRP A 84 7.15 10.78 -6.19
CA TRP A 84 8.35 11.59 -6.00
C TRP A 84 9.40 10.74 -5.25
N PRO A 85 10.70 11.08 -5.32
CA PRO A 85 11.78 10.25 -4.77
C PRO A 85 11.61 9.89 -3.29
N GLU A 86 11.20 10.87 -2.47
CA GLU A 86 11.06 10.72 -1.03
C GLU A 86 9.74 10.08 -0.58
N LEU A 87 8.84 9.70 -1.51
CA LEU A 87 7.50 9.17 -1.21
C LEU A 87 7.54 8.04 -0.18
N ARG A 88 8.41 7.05 -0.35
CA ARG A 88 8.49 5.89 0.55
C ARG A 88 8.92 6.29 1.95
N LYS A 89 9.93 7.15 2.06
CA LYS A 89 10.46 7.61 3.35
C LYS A 89 9.41 8.43 4.09
N GLN A 90 8.81 9.41 3.42
CA GLN A 90 7.79 10.28 4.02
C GLN A 90 6.53 9.51 4.42
N ALA A 91 6.06 8.57 3.59
CA ALA A 91 4.93 7.72 3.94
C ALA A 91 5.21 6.89 5.20
N ASN A 92 6.40 6.29 5.30
CA ASN A 92 6.80 5.51 6.47
C ASN A 92 6.92 6.38 7.72
N GLU A 93 7.52 7.57 7.62
CA GLU A 93 7.63 8.52 8.73
C GLU A 93 6.24 8.97 9.22
N LEU A 94 5.32 9.27 8.30
CA LEU A 94 3.95 9.66 8.63
C LEU A 94 3.22 8.54 9.37
N GLN A 95 3.29 7.30 8.85
CA GLN A 95 2.63 6.14 9.48
C GLN A 95 3.27 5.77 10.83
N ARG A 96 4.59 5.97 11.00
CA ARG A 96 5.30 5.77 12.27
C ARG A 96 4.89 6.79 13.34
N ASN A 97 4.67 8.03 12.94
CA ASN A 97 4.28 9.11 13.86
C ASN A 97 2.77 9.15 14.14
N CYS A 98 1.96 8.38 13.38
CA CYS A 98 0.53 8.32 13.58
C CYS A 98 0.14 7.28 14.64
N LYS A 99 -0.42 7.74 15.77
CA LYS A 99 -0.88 6.86 16.86
C LYS A 99 -1.81 5.75 16.37
N GLN A 100 -2.79 6.07 15.52
CA GLN A 100 -3.77 5.11 15.02
C GLN A 100 -3.13 4.04 14.11
N CYS A 101 -2.15 4.40 13.29
CA CYS A 101 -1.36 3.44 12.51
C CYS A 101 -0.39 2.61 13.38
N GLN A 102 -0.05 3.08 14.59
CA GLN A 102 0.80 2.38 15.56
C GLN A 102 0.00 1.54 16.57
N LEU A 103 -1.33 1.63 16.57
CA LEU A 103 -2.15 0.75 17.41
C LEU A 103 -1.97 -0.69 16.89
N VAL A 104 -1.31 -1.52 17.71
CA VAL A 104 -1.47 -2.96 17.60
C VAL A 104 -2.91 -3.22 18.01
N ILE A 105 -3.75 -3.70 17.09
CA ILE A 105 -5.10 -4.16 17.44
C ILE A 105 -4.90 -5.24 18.51
N ASP A 106 -5.32 -4.97 19.74
CA ASP A 106 -5.28 -5.96 20.81
C ASP A 106 -6.19 -7.12 20.33
N PRO A 107 -5.69 -8.36 20.27
CA PRO A 107 -6.53 -9.53 19.96
C PRO A 107 -7.79 -9.61 20.84
N LYS A 108 -7.82 -8.94 22.00
CA LYS A 108 -8.96 -8.86 22.91
C LYS A 108 -9.99 -7.79 22.52
N GLU A 109 -9.58 -6.73 21.79
CA GLU A 109 -10.49 -5.68 21.30
C GLU A 109 -10.98 -5.95 19.87
N SER A 110 -10.34 -6.87 19.12
CA SER A 110 -11.06 -7.57 18.06
C SER A 110 -12.11 -8.46 18.73
N PHE A 111 -13.38 -8.08 18.67
CA PHE A 111 -14.49 -8.86 19.23
C PHE A 111 -14.34 -10.35 18.86
N PHE A 112 -13.89 -11.16 19.83
CA PHE A 112 -14.35 -12.53 19.90
C PHE A 112 -15.80 -12.42 20.37
N VAL A 113 -16.73 -12.67 19.45
CA VAL A 113 -18.08 -13.05 19.86
C VAL A 113 -17.90 -14.38 20.59
N GLU A 114 -17.99 -14.40 21.92
CA GLU A 114 -18.19 -15.65 22.67
C GLU A 114 -19.63 -16.16 22.44
N GLU A 115 -20.00 -16.32 21.17
CA GLU A 115 -20.93 -17.37 20.80
C GLU A 115 -20.03 -18.58 20.57
N GLU A 116 -20.28 -19.66 21.31
CA GLU A 116 -19.70 -20.97 20.99
C GLU A 116 -19.72 -21.13 19.47
N ASP A 117 -18.52 -21.12 18.87
CA ASP A 117 -18.38 -21.16 17.42
C ASP A 117 -19.01 -22.47 16.97
N TRP A 118 -20.24 -22.41 16.47
CA TRP A 118 -20.99 -23.58 16.01
C TRP A 118 -20.22 -24.36 14.95
N ARG A 119 -19.21 -23.73 14.33
CA ARG A 119 -18.32 -24.36 13.35
C ARG A 119 -17.25 -25.26 13.98
N ARG A 120 -16.97 -25.13 15.28
CA ARG A 120 -15.90 -25.84 15.98
C ARG A 120 -16.01 -27.35 15.83
N VAL A 121 -17.24 -27.86 15.90
CA VAL A 121 -17.62 -29.25 15.65
C VAL A 121 -17.13 -29.76 14.28
N TYR A 122 -17.24 -28.94 13.23
CA TYR A 122 -16.78 -29.31 11.89
C TYR A 122 -15.27 -29.20 11.73
N ILE A 123 -14.65 -28.22 12.39
CA ILE A 123 -13.20 -28.01 12.37
C ILE A 123 -12.51 -29.20 13.04
N ASP A 124 -13.00 -29.65 14.19
CA ASP A 124 -12.46 -30.80 14.92
C ASP A 124 -12.60 -32.09 14.10
N TYR A 125 -13.70 -32.28 13.37
CA TYR A 125 -13.84 -33.38 12.42
C TYR A 125 -12.83 -33.29 11.26
N ILE A 126 -12.77 -32.15 10.57
CA ILE A 126 -11.95 -32.01 9.35
C ILE A 126 -10.44 -32.12 9.66
N ILE A 127 -9.99 -31.62 10.81
CA ILE A 127 -8.56 -31.53 11.14
C ILE A 127 -8.11 -32.73 11.98
N HIS A 128 -8.95 -33.20 12.89
CA HIS A 128 -8.58 -34.20 13.89
C HIS A 128 -9.31 -35.54 13.72
N ASP A 129 -10.20 -35.66 12.73
CA ASP A 129 -11.07 -36.82 12.48
C ASP A 129 -11.91 -37.20 13.72
N GLN A 130 -12.24 -36.19 14.54
CA GLN A 130 -13.04 -36.34 15.75
C GLN A 130 -14.51 -36.07 15.44
N LEU A 131 -15.33 -37.11 15.53
CA LEU A 131 -16.79 -36.99 15.42
C LEU A 131 -17.40 -36.55 16.76
N PRO A 132 -18.45 -35.72 16.73
CA PRO A 132 -19.15 -35.30 17.95
C PRO A 132 -19.85 -36.48 18.60
N ASP A 133 -19.87 -36.49 19.93
CA ASP A 133 -20.56 -37.53 20.70
C ASP A 133 -22.08 -37.42 20.63
N ASP A 134 -22.61 -36.22 20.33
CA ASP A 134 -24.03 -35.99 20.20
C ASP A 134 -24.55 -36.32 18.80
N THR A 135 -25.67 -37.02 18.75
CA THR A 135 -26.23 -37.52 17.49
C THR A 135 -26.73 -36.39 16.58
N SER A 136 -27.11 -35.23 17.13
CA SER A 136 -27.67 -34.13 16.34
C SER A 136 -26.59 -33.41 15.54
N SER A 137 -25.45 -33.11 16.16
CA SER A 137 -24.29 -32.52 15.49
C SER A 137 -23.59 -33.52 14.57
N ALA A 138 -23.53 -34.81 14.95
CA ALA A 138 -22.99 -35.85 14.09
C ALA A 138 -23.78 -36.05 12.78
N ILE A 139 -25.11 -35.84 12.79
CA ILE A 139 -25.94 -35.90 11.58
C ILE A 139 -25.58 -34.77 10.59
N LEU A 140 -25.16 -33.60 11.09
CA LEU A 140 -24.84 -32.45 10.26
C LEU A 140 -23.48 -32.57 9.53
N ILE A 141 -22.68 -33.59 9.84
CA ILE A 141 -21.33 -33.82 9.29
C ILE A 141 -21.33 -34.85 8.13
N LYS A 142 -22.51 -35.41 7.78
CA LYS A 142 -22.65 -36.40 6.70
C LYS A 142 -22.36 -35.87 5.30
#